data_AF-A0AAE1TNW4-F1
#
_entry.id   AF-A0AAE1TNW4-F1
#
_cell.length_a   1.000
_cell.length_b   1.000
_cell.length_c   1.000
_cell.angle_alpha   90.00
_cell.angle_beta   90.00
_cell.angle_gamma   90.00
#
_symmetry.space_group_name_H-M   'P 1'
#
loop_
_entity.id
_entity.type
_entity.pdbx_description
1 polymer ?
#
loop_
_entity_poly.entity_id
_entity_poly.type
_entity_poly.pdbx_seq_one_letter_code
_entity_poly.pdbx_strand_id
1 'polypeptide(L)'
;MARSVVSDMFVYIFTWSLKRQGKIGGKDMIVEIDESKFGKRKYNVGRIVEGQWVFGGICRETKSTFLVPVEKRDKDTLLQIIKDKIEPGSIIISDCWKANNCLQDEGFQH
;
A
#
# COMPACT_ATOMS: atom_id res chain seq x y z
N MET A 1 -6.51 -12.97 31.86
CA MET A 1 -5.24 -12.29 31.52
C MET A 1 -4.65 -12.99 30.29
N ALA A 2 -4.94 -12.48 29.10
CA ALA A 2 -4.30 -12.87 27.83
C ALA A 2 -4.59 -11.74 26.84
N ARG A 3 -3.92 -10.59 27.03
CA ARG A 3 -3.91 -9.53 26.03
C ARG A 3 -3.17 -10.11 24.82
N SER A 4 -3.89 -10.25 23.72
CA SER A 4 -3.43 -10.87 22.49
C SER A 4 -2.22 -10.12 21.92
N VAL A 5 -1.04 -10.72 22.05
CA VAL A 5 0.26 -10.22 21.55
C VAL A 5 0.24 -9.97 20.03
N VAL A 6 -0.70 -10.60 19.32
CA VAL A 6 -0.89 -10.48 17.86
C VAL A 6 -1.46 -9.10 17.47
N SER A 7 -2.22 -8.45 18.36
CA SER A 7 -2.77 -7.11 18.12
C SER A 7 -1.70 -6.01 18.21
N ASP A 8 -0.74 -6.18 19.12
CA ASP A 8 0.28 -5.16 19.40
C ASP A 8 1.42 -5.20 18.37
N MET A 9 1.75 -6.38 17.83
CA MET A 9 2.75 -6.53 16.76
C MET A 9 2.28 -5.90 15.44
N PHE A 10 0.98 -5.95 15.14
CA PHE A 10 0.39 -5.35 13.95
C PHE A 10 0.41 -3.81 14.02
N VAL A 11 0.08 -3.25 15.20
CA VAL A 11 0.25 -1.82 15.45
C VAL A 11 1.72 -1.45 15.37
N TYR A 12 2.65 -2.29 15.85
CA TYR A 12 4.09 -2.02 15.75
C TYR A 12 4.63 -2.05 14.31
N ILE A 13 4.24 -3.02 13.48
CA ILE A 13 4.66 -3.08 12.06
C ILE A 13 4.09 -1.87 11.29
N PHE A 14 2.81 -1.55 11.52
CA PHE A 14 2.16 -0.41 10.88
C PHE A 14 2.79 0.91 11.35
N THR A 15 3.00 1.11 12.65
CA THR A 15 3.63 2.32 13.20
C THR A 15 5.12 2.43 12.90
N TRP A 16 5.84 1.31 12.72
CA TRP A 16 7.24 1.30 12.29
C TRP A 16 7.37 1.61 10.80
N SER A 17 6.47 1.09 9.95
CA SER A 17 6.38 1.47 8.53
C SER A 17 6.02 2.95 8.35
N LEU A 18 5.08 3.49 9.15
CA LEU A 18 4.69 4.91 9.12
C LEU A 18 5.79 5.88 9.55
N LYS A 19 6.85 5.42 10.25
CA LYS A 19 7.94 6.26 10.76
C LYS A 19 9.06 6.53 9.76
N ARG A 20 9.06 5.90 8.58
CA ARG A 20 10.06 6.14 7.51
C ARG A 20 9.40 6.95 6.39
N GLN A 21 9.24 8.25 6.63
CA GLN A 21 8.56 9.14 5.69
C GLN A 21 9.56 9.72 4.69
N GLY A 22 9.57 9.12 3.50
CA GLY A 22 10.17 9.63 2.28
C GLY A 22 9.47 8.96 1.10
N LYS A 23 9.61 9.52 -0.10
CA LYS A 23 9.22 8.79 -1.30
C LYS A 23 10.12 7.57 -1.46
N ILE A 24 9.57 6.48 -1.99
CA ILE A 24 10.30 5.25 -2.29
C ILE A 24 10.51 5.12 -3.80
N GLY A 25 11.44 4.25 -4.19
CA GLY A 25 11.81 4.07 -5.59
C GLY A 25 12.79 5.12 -6.08
N GLY A 26 12.77 5.37 -7.37
CA GLY A 26 13.72 6.20 -8.10
C GLY A 26 13.95 5.65 -9.50
N LYS A 27 14.76 6.35 -10.28
CA LYS A 27 15.12 5.94 -11.65
C LYS A 27 15.61 4.49 -11.67
N ASP A 28 15.05 3.68 -12.57
CA ASP A 28 15.39 2.27 -12.78
C ASP A 28 15.10 1.34 -11.58
N MET A 29 14.32 1.79 -10.59
CA MET A 29 13.88 0.98 -9.44
C MET A 29 12.45 0.48 -9.62
N ILE A 30 12.18 -0.72 -9.12
CA ILE A 30 10.87 -1.35 -9.22
C ILE A 30 10.12 -1.18 -7.90
N VAL A 31 8.95 -0.54 -7.97
CA VAL A 31 8.01 -0.42 -6.87
C VAL A 31 6.79 -1.30 -7.15
N GLU A 32 6.60 -2.31 -6.34
CA GLU A 32 5.37 -3.10 -6.33
C GLU A 32 4.33 -2.39 -5.47
N ILE A 33 3.11 -2.26 -5.97
CA ILE A 33 1.98 -1.68 -5.24
C ILE A 33 0.84 -2.69 -5.11
N ASP A 34 0.17 -2.68 -3.95
CA ASP A 34 -0.94 -3.57 -3.65
C ASP A 34 -1.98 -2.95 -2.70
N GLU A 35 -3.18 -3.52 -2.72
CA GLU A 35 -4.35 -3.10 -1.97
C GLU A 35 -4.88 -4.24 -1.10
N SER A 36 -4.89 -4.01 0.21
CA SER A 36 -5.36 -5.01 1.16
C SER A 36 -6.45 -4.43 2.05
N LYS A 37 -7.56 -5.18 2.22
CA LYS A 37 -8.63 -4.82 3.15
C LYS A 37 -8.43 -5.52 4.49
N PHE A 38 -8.17 -4.73 5.53
CA PHE A 38 -7.99 -5.20 6.89
C PHE A 38 -9.31 -5.11 7.68
N GLY A 39 -9.91 -6.26 8.00
CA GLY A 39 -11.13 -6.32 8.80
C GLY A 39 -11.08 -7.45 9.82
N LYS A 40 -11.78 -7.28 10.95
CA LYS A 40 -11.91 -8.35 11.95
C LYS A 40 -13.06 -9.28 11.56
N ARG A 41 -12.80 -10.58 11.53
CA ARG A 41 -13.86 -11.59 11.47
C ARG A 41 -14.53 -11.69 12.83
N LYS A 42 -15.87 -11.70 12.87
CA LYS A 42 -16.59 -12.10 14.10
C LYS A 42 -16.33 -13.60 14.32
N TYR A 43 -15.69 -13.95 15.43
CA TYR A 43 -15.32 -15.34 15.78
C TYR A 43 -14.44 -16.08 14.76
N ASN A 44 -13.65 -15.40 13.91
CA ASN A 44 -12.86 -16.01 12.82
C ASN A 44 -13.66 -16.81 11.78
N VAL A 45 -15.00 -16.72 11.79
CA VAL A 45 -15.89 -17.49 10.93
C VAL A 45 -16.83 -16.53 10.18
N GLY A 46 -17.03 -16.76 8.87
CA GLY A 46 -17.98 -16.00 8.05
C GLY A 46 -17.38 -14.85 7.22
N ARG A 47 -18.27 -14.07 6.58
CA ARG A 47 -17.96 -12.97 5.65
C ARG A 47 -17.22 -11.84 6.39
N ILE A 48 -16.26 -11.18 5.73
CA ILE A 48 -15.58 -9.99 6.26
C ILE A 48 -16.60 -8.85 6.35
N VAL A 49 -16.95 -8.45 7.58
CA VAL A 49 -17.91 -7.38 7.87
C VAL A 49 -17.11 -6.23 8.48
N GLU A 50 -17.03 -5.11 7.75
CA GLU A 50 -16.29 -3.88 8.06
C GLU A 50 -14.76 -4.01 8.20
N GLY A 51 -14.03 -3.18 7.45
CA GLY A 51 -12.57 -3.18 7.44
C GLY A 51 -12.00 -1.96 6.74
N GLN A 52 -10.82 -1.55 7.18
CA GLN A 52 -10.03 -0.46 6.64
C GLN A 52 -9.27 -0.95 5.40
N TRP A 53 -9.43 -0.25 4.28
CA TRP A 53 -8.52 -0.47 3.15
C TRP A 53 -7.17 0.16 3.45
N VAL A 54 -6.11 -0.54 3.10
CA VAL A 54 -4.74 -0.06 3.16
C VAL A 54 -4.14 -0.25 1.78
N PHE A 55 -3.59 0.84 1.25
CA PHE A 55 -2.79 0.83 0.05
C PHE A 55 -1.32 0.88 0.43
N GLY A 56 -0.51 0.08 -0.22
CA GLY A 56 0.90 -0.04 0.12
C GLY A 56 1.78 -0.27 -1.08
N GLY A 57 3.07 -0.07 -0.88
CA GLY A 57 4.06 -0.45 -1.87
C GLY A 57 5.41 -0.75 -1.26
N ILE A 58 6.21 -1.52 -2.00
CA ILE A 58 7.56 -1.92 -1.66
C ILE A 58 8.49 -1.70 -2.85
N CYS A 59 9.60 -1.02 -2.61
CA CYS A 59 10.70 -0.94 -3.56
C CYS A 59 11.53 -2.23 -3.46
N ARG A 60 11.67 -2.96 -4.57
CA ARG A 60 12.37 -4.26 -4.59
C ARG A 60 13.84 -4.13 -4.21
N GLU A 61 14.49 -3.04 -4.62
CA GLU A 61 15.92 -2.80 -4.48
C GLU A 61 16.26 -2.33 -3.06
N THR A 62 15.54 -1.32 -2.57
CA THR A 62 15.84 -0.69 -1.27
C THR A 62 15.12 -1.33 -0.09
N LYS A 63 14.11 -2.17 -0.36
CA LYS A 63 13.17 -2.72 0.65
C LYS A 63 12.44 -1.65 1.46
N SER A 64 12.44 -0.41 0.97
CA SER A 64 11.64 0.67 1.55
C SER A 64 10.16 0.42 1.23
N THR A 65 9.30 0.72 2.19
CA THR A 65 7.87 0.45 2.11
C THR A 65 7.05 1.64 2.57
N PHE A 66 5.86 1.78 2.00
CA PHE A 66 4.82 2.66 2.55
C PHE A 66 3.52 1.87 2.74
N LEU A 67 2.74 2.29 3.73
CA LEU A 67 1.38 1.83 3.98
C LEU A 67 0.52 3.06 4.30
N VAL A 68 -0.57 3.22 3.56
CA VAL A 68 -1.50 4.35 3.69
C VAL A 68 -2.91 3.79 3.85
N PRO A 69 -3.61 4.08 4.98
CA PRO A 69 -5.01 3.75 5.10
C PRO A 69 -5.82 4.62 4.13
N VAL A 70 -6.72 4.00 3.36
CA VAL A 70 -7.61 4.68 2.41
C VAL A 70 -9.06 4.38 2.75
N GLU A 71 -9.91 5.40 2.78
CA GLU A 71 -11.36 5.20 3.01
C GLU A 71 -12.05 4.66 1.77
N LYS A 72 -11.66 5.17 0.60
CA LYS A 72 -12.19 4.80 -0.71
C LYS A 72 -11.06 4.38 -1.64
N ARG A 73 -11.33 3.31 -2.40
CA ARG A 73 -10.43 2.80 -3.43
C ARG A 73 -10.84 3.34 -4.79
N ASP A 74 -10.82 4.66 -4.94
CA ASP A 74 -11.00 5.29 -6.23
C ASP A 74 -9.64 5.57 -6.89
N LYS A 75 -9.66 5.69 -8.22
CA LYS A 75 -8.45 5.88 -9.03
C LYS A 75 -7.70 7.15 -8.62
N ASP A 76 -8.43 8.22 -8.34
CA ASP A 76 -7.85 9.53 -8.05
C ASP A 76 -7.11 9.54 -6.70
N THR A 77 -7.69 8.92 -5.67
CA THR A 77 -7.05 8.76 -4.36
C THR A 77 -5.76 7.96 -4.47
N LEU A 78 -5.77 6.85 -5.21
CA LEU A 78 -4.58 6.01 -5.37
C LEU A 78 -3.50 6.69 -6.20
N LEU A 79 -3.89 7.40 -7.26
CA LEU A 79 -2.95 8.16 -8.09
C LEU A 79 -2.28 9.27 -7.27
N GLN A 80 -3.02 9.97 -6.42
CA GLN A 80 -2.45 10.95 -5.50
C GLN A 80 -1.43 10.30 -4.54
N ILE A 81 -1.77 9.14 -3.96
CA ILE A 81 -0.85 8.44 -3.06
C ILE A 81 0.40 7.98 -3.80
N ILE A 82 0.29 7.48 -5.04
CA ILE A 82 1.44 7.13 -5.88
C ILE A 82 2.35 8.34 -6.09
N LYS A 83 1.79 9.49 -6.49
CA LYS A 83 2.55 10.73 -6.72
C LYS A 83 3.26 11.23 -5.44
N ASP A 84 2.63 11.05 -4.28
CA ASP A 84 3.15 11.49 -2.99
C ASP A 84 4.18 10.53 -2.39
N LYS A 85 4.09 9.23 -2.70
CA LYS A 85 4.89 8.17 -2.05
C LYS A 85 5.94 7.53 -2.95
N ILE A 86 5.88 7.72 -4.26
CA ILE A 86 6.82 7.10 -5.21
C ILE A 86 7.59 8.19 -5.96
N GLU A 87 8.90 8.03 -6.08
CA GLU A 87 9.74 8.94 -6.85
C GLU A 87 9.46 8.81 -8.36
N PRO A 88 9.39 9.93 -9.11
CA PRO A 88 9.28 9.89 -10.56
C PRO A 88 10.42 9.08 -11.21
N GLY A 89 10.11 8.38 -12.31
CA GLY A 89 11.07 7.50 -13.00
C GLY A 89 11.19 6.09 -12.41
N SER A 90 10.44 5.77 -11.36
CA SER A 90 10.26 4.39 -10.90
C SER A 90 9.44 3.56 -11.89
N ILE A 91 9.69 2.26 -11.91
CA ILE A 91 8.90 1.25 -12.62
C ILE A 91 7.85 0.72 -11.64
N ILE A 92 6.57 0.91 -11.92
CA ILE A 92 5.48 0.52 -11.01
C ILE A 92 4.89 -0.81 -11.49
N ILE A 93 4.92 -1.83 -10.63
CA ILE A 93 4.26 -3.12 -10.85
C ILE A 93 3.03 -3.21 -9.95
N SER A 94 1.87 -3.46 -10.55
CA SER A 94 0.60 -3.66 -9.83
C SER A 94 -0.06 -4.94 -10.31
N ASP A 95 -0.51 -5.79 -9.38
CA ASP A 95 -1.34 -6.95 -9.72
C ASP A 95 -2.76 -6.47 -10.03
N CYS A 96 -2.99 -6.20 -11.32
CA CYS A 96 -4.30 -6.07 -11.96
C CYS A 96 -5.23 -4.94 -11.46
N TRP A 97 -5.02 -3.71 -11.99
CA TRP A 97 -6.13 -2.78 -12.24
C TRP A 97 -6.37 -2.66 -13.75
N LYS A 98 -7.59 -2.95 -14.19
CA LYS A 98 -8.08 -2.77 -15.58
C LYS A 98 -8.07 -1.31 -16.10
N ALA A 99 -7.42 -0.39 -15.36
CA ALA A 99 -7.32 1.05 -15.60
C ALA A 99 -5.86 1.50 -15.74
N ASN A 100 -4.91 0.55 -15.84
CA ASN A 100 -3.48 0.81 -16.03
C ASN A 100 -3.13 1.41 -17.39
N ASN A 101 -4.11 1.65 -18.28
CA ASN A 101 -3.88 2.43 -19.51
C ASN A 101 -3.57 3.91 -19.24
N CYS A 102 -3.64 4.40 -18.00
CA CYS A 102 -3.48 5.83 -17.69
C CYS A 102 -2.18 6.18 -16.96
N LEU A 103 -1.32 5.20 -16.65
CA LEU A 103 -0.06 5.45 -15.92
C LEU A 103 1.09 5.87 -16.84
N GLN A 104 1.03 5.50 -18.12
CA GLN A 104 2.00 5.95 -19.13
C GLN A 104 1.93 7.46 -19.36
N ASP A 105 0.74 8.05 -19.29
CA ASP A 105 0.52 9.50 -19.46
C ASP A 105 1.10 10.33 -18.31
N GLU A 106 1.42 9.71 -17.18
CA GLU A 106 1.90 10.35 -15.95
C GLU A 106 3.42 10.16 -15.76
N GLY A 107 4.12 9.60 -16.76
CA GLY A 107 5.58 9.47 -16.77
C GLY A 107 6.13 8.29 -15.97
N PHE A 108 5.28 7.33 -15.58
CA PHE A 108 5.70 6.08 -14.96
C PHE A 108 5.84 4.97 -16.00
N GLN A 109 6.89 4.16 -15.88
CA GLN A 109 7.03 2.94 -16.66
C GLN A 109 6.25 1.82 -15.96
N HIS A 110 5.39 1.13 -16.71
CA HIS A 110 4.50 0.07 -16.20
C HIS A 110 4.59 -1.17 -17.10
#